data_AF-M7BC96-F1
#
_entry.id   AF-M7BC96-F1
#
_cell.length_a   1.000
_cell.length_b   1.000
_cell.length_c   1.000
_cell.angle_alpha   90.00
_cell.angle_beta   90.00
_cell.angle_gamma   90.00
#
_symmetry.space_group_name_H-M   'P 1'
#
loop_
_entity.id
_entity.type
_entity.pdbx_description
1 polymer ?
#
loop_
_entity_poly.entity_id
_entity_poly.type
_entity_poly.pdbx_seq_one_letter_code
_entity_poly.pdbx_strand_id
1 'polypeptide(L)'
;MDRTGGAKWKHFIDQTDRAMEGYRPCIRGNCSCYQSIREQDLAPFQGGISKELLSDVVSRKLGTHYQIIKNKLYREHDCMFPARCNGVEHFILEIIGRLPDMEMVINVRDYPQVPKWMKPVIPVFSFSKRLLRKTAVMRRKWWEGGEAGRGSALRRGGGGLGRWDLMREDLRRYLFNFRGVAASFRFKHLFLCGSLVFHVGEEWLEFFYPQLKPWVHYIPVKPDLSDVRELLQFVKENDDVAQEISESELQQYPEETLNIIKATFSGAVIGWVYGGLPAFHHAKTQYIERSQAEIFQNRLDAVQSAHRAAIRGFIRYGWRWSWRIATFVAIFNTVSTGLSVYRNKTAFSHFAAAGAFTGGLFRVHLGLSRMAAGSVFGAAFGIPAGGLLLAVQKLAGETIQEKRTRERRLLHEQKLAECVQQESCMTALPSPLHSGGRKGQSDLNCRSALSNCLRKARLNVTEADLEEIVSNTQEGTMERDIEKIQELLNLPQNPLPSEDRN
;
A
#
# COMPACT_ATOMS: atom_id res chain seq x y z
N MET A 1 26.79 6.05 -7.81
CA MET A 1 26.49 5.16 -8.96
C MET A 1 26.58 6.04 -10.18
N ASP A 2 27.49 5.76 -11.10
CA ASP A 2 27.72 6.61 -12.27
C ASP A 2 26.59 6.34 -13.29
N ARG A 3 25.56 7.19 -13.27
CA ARG A 3 24.35 7.08 -14.12
C ARG A 3 24.68 7.60 -15.52
N THR A 4 25.34 6.79 -16.35
CA THR A 4 25.62 7.14 -17.74
C THR A 4 24.37 6.94 -18.61
N GLY A 5 23.29 7.67 -18.32
CA GLY A 5 22.28 7.95 -19.33
C GLY A 5 22.97 8.75 -20.44
N GLY A 6 22.76 8.38 -21.71
CA GLY A 6 23.40 9.07 -22.85
C GLY A 6 23.22 10.59 -22.77
N ALA A 7 24.14 11.36 -23.37
CA ALA A 7 24.21 12.83 -23.28
C ALA A 7 22.86 13.57 -23.46
N LYS A 8 21.93 12.95 -24.17
CA LYS A 8 20.53 13.38 -24.37
C LYS A 8 19.75 13.64 -23.07
N TRP A 9 19.86 12.78 -22.05
CA TRP A 9 19.02 12.85 -20.84
C TRP A 9 19.71 13.43 -19.61
N LYS A 10 20.97 13.85 -19.76
CA LYS A 10 21.80 14.33 -18.66
C LYS A 10 21.12 15.41 -17.83
N HIS A 11 20.39 16.32 -18.46
CA HIS A 11 19.73 17.42 -17.76
C HIS A 11 18.62 16.96 -16.78
N PHE A 12 17.83 15.93 -17.13
CA PHE A 12 16.81 15.36 -16.23
C PHE A 12 17.43 14.53 -15.12
N ILE A 13 18.49 13.79 -15.42
CA ILE A 13 19.24 13.01 -14.42
C ILE A 13 19.87 13.98 -13.40
N ASP A 14 20.61 14.99 -13.86
CA ASP A 14 21.22 16.01 -13.00
C ASP A 14 20.16 16.80 -12.19
N GLN A 15 18.94 16.96 -12.73
CA GLN A 15 17.84 17.60 -12.01
C GLN A 15 17.27 16.70 -10.91
N THR A 16 17.15 15.40 -11.20
CA THR A 16 16.70 14.38 -10.25
C THR A 16 17.71 14.22 -9.11
N ASP A 17 19.00 14.13 -9.44
CA ASP A 17 20.08 14.01 -8.45
C ASP A 17 20.12 15.23 -7.52
N ARG A 18 20.05 16.44 -8.07
CA ARG A 18 19.97 17.67 -7.26
C ARG A 18 18.74 17.71 -6.37
N ALA A 19 17.60 17.24 -6.85
CA ALA A 19 16.38 17.20 -6.05
C ALA A 19 16.48 16.20 -4.90
N MET A 20 17.07 15.03 -5.14
CA MET A 20 17.32 13.99 -4.14
C MET A 20 18.35 14.42 -3.10
N GLU A 21 19.46 15.06 -3.51
CA GLU A 21 20.48 15.61 -2.60
C GLU A 21 19.92 16.70 -1.69
N GLY A 22 19.05 17.56 -2.24
CA GLY A 22 18.37 18.61 -1.48
C GLY A 22 17.20 18.11 -0.62
N TYR A 23 16.77 16.86 -0.80
CA TYR A 23 15.60 16.34 -0.11
C TYR A 23 15.94 15.86 1.29
N ARG A 24 15.13 16.32 2.27
CA ARG A 24 15.18 15.84 3.64
C ARG A 24 13.89 15.07 3.93
N PRO A 25 13.94 13.75 4.17
CA PRO A 25 12.74 12.98 4.45
C PRO A 25 12.14 13.41 5.80
N CYS A 26 10.82 13.50 5.84
CA CYS A 26 10.13 13.77 7.10
C CYS A 26 9.95 12.47 7.90
N ILE A 27 10.42 12.45 9.14
CA ILE A 27 10.28 11.29 10.04
C ILE A 27 8.81 11.15 10.44
N ARG A 28 8.19 10.02 10.06
CA ARG A 28 6.75 9.70 10.23
C ARG A 28 6.38 9.35 11.68
N GLY A 29 6.60 10.26 12.63
CA GLY A 29 6.15 10.12 14.02
C GLY A 29 4.82 10.83 14.33
N ASN A 30 4.50 11.92 13.62
CA ASN A 30 3.27 12.72 13.79
C ASN A 30 3.03 13.59 12.53
N CYS A 31 2.05 14.51 12.56
CA CYS A 31 1.76 15.49 11.51
C CYS A 31 2.71 16.71 11.47
N SER A 32 3.88 16.64 12.11
CA SER A 32 4.88 17.71 12.15
C SER A 32 5.43 18.08 10.77
N CYS A 33 5.40 17.16 9.80
CA CYS A 33 5.80 17.41 8.42
C CYS A 33 5.09 18.61 7.79
N TYR A 34 3.85 18.87 8.20
CA TYR A 34 3.01 19.94 7.62
C TYR A 34 2.98 21.21 8.49
N GLN A 35 3.84 21.30 9.51
CA GLN A 35 3.86 22.42 10.43
C GLN A 35 4.22 23.75 9.76
N SER A 36 5.23 23.74 8.87
CA SER A 36 5.67 24.93 8.15
C SER A 36 4.55 25.57 7.31
N ILE A 37 3.67 24.73 6.76
CA ILE A 37 2.52 25.16 5.95
C ILE A 37 1.50 25.87 6.83
N ARG A 38 1.22 25.31 8.03
CA ARG A 38 0.35 25.95 9.02
C ARG A 38 0.90 27.31 9.47
N GLU A 39 2.19 27.40 9.72
CA GLU A 39 2.84 28.65 10.15
C GLU A 39 2.79 29.72 9.06
N GLN A 40 3.09 29.34 7.81
CA GLN A 40 3.00 30.23 6.66
C GLN A 40 1.57 30.78 6.46
N ASP A 41 0.57 29.94 6.73
CA ASP A 41 -0.84 30.22 6.51
C ASP A 41 -1.45 31.12 7.60
N LEU A 42 -0.97 30.98 8.82
CA LEU A 42 -1.41 31.78 9.97
C LEU A 42 -0.57 33.05 10.15
N ALA A 43 0.59 33.17 9.48
CA ALA A 43 1.47 34.34 9.55
C ALA A 43 0.74 35.69 9.34
N PRO A 44 -0.22 35.85 8.40
CA PRO A 44 -0.94 37.12 8.25
C PRO A 44 -1.80 37.54 9.45
N PHE A 45 -2.13 36.60 10.34
CA PHE A 45 -3.04 36.79 11.48
C PHE A 45 -2.31 36.83 12.83
N GLN A 46 -0.97 36.93 12.83
CA GLN A 46 -0.17 37.04 14.06
C GLN A 46 -0.53 38.28 14.90
N GLY A 47 -1.05 39.34 14.26
CA GLY A 47 -1.55 40.54 14.93
C GLY A 47 -2.90 40.37 15.65
N GLY A 48 -3.48 39.16 15.63
CA GLY A 48 -4.78 38.87 16.22
C GLY A 48 -5.94 38.99 15.23
N ILE A 49 -7.05 38.34 15.55
CA ILE A 49 -8.31 38.37 14.79
C ILE A 49 -9.34 39.02 15.70
N SER A 50 -9.82 40.22 15.33
CA SER A 50 -10.83 40.94 16.12
C SER A 50 -12.23 40.37 15.89
N LYS A 51 -13.14 40.63 16.84
CA LYS A 51 -14.54 40.19 16.76
C LYS A 51 -15.26 40.86 15.60
N GLU A 52 -14.98 42.14 15.35
CA GLU A 52 -15.56 42.91 14.25
C GLU A 52 -15.12 42.34 12.90
N LEU A 53 -13.83 41.98 12.78
CA LEU A 53 -13.29 41.36 11.58
C LEU A 53 -14.00 40.04 11.28
N LEU A 54 -14.17 39.18 12.29
CA LEU A 54 -14.83 37.89 12.08
C LEU A 54 -16.33 38.04 11.79
N SER A 55 -17.01 38.99 12.44
CA SER A 55 -18.40 39.31 12.15
C SER A 55 -18.60 39.80 10.71
N ASP A 56 -17.64 40.55 10.15
CA ASP A 56 -17.63 40.92 8.73
C ASP A 56 -17.47 39.69 7.82
N VAL A 57 -16.60 38.74 8.16
CA VAL A 57 -16.46 37.50 7.37
C VAL A 57 -17.75 36.69 7.31
N VAL A 58 -18.44 36.58 8.45
CA VAL A 58 -19.72 35.86 8.56
C VAL A 58 -20.81 36.57 7.76
N SER A 59 -20.92 37.90 7.86
CA SER A 59 -21.95 38.68 7.13
C SER A 59 -21.80 38.56 5.61
N ARG A 60 -20.55 38.42 5.13
CA ARG A 60 -20.21 38.25 3.72
C ARG A 60 -20.49 36.86 3.16
N LYS A 61 -20.90 35.89 3.99
CA LYS A 61 -21.25 34.50 3.61
C LYS A 61 -20.19 33.81 2.75
N LEU A 62 -18.91 34.03 3.08
CA LEU A 62 -17.77 33.45 2.36
C LEU A 62 -17.54 31.97 2.68
N GLY A 63 -18.26 31.40 3.64
CA GLY A 63 -18.18 30.01 4.01
C GLY A 63 -19.20 29.70 5.09
N THR A 64 -19.09 28.53 5.68
CA THR A 64 -19.97 28.09 6.75
C THR A 64 -19.39 28.45 8.12
N HIS A 65 -20.16 29.15 8.96
CA HIS A 65 -19.72 29.57 10.29
C HIS A 65 -19.85 28.46 11.31
N TYR A 66 -18.76 28.21 12.04
CA TYR A 66 -18.65 27.23 13.12
C TYR A 66 -18.15 27.88 14.40
N GLN A 67 -18.65 27.40 15.53
CA GLN A 67 -18.21 27.80 16.86
C GLN A 67 -17.95 26.56 17.72
N ILE A 68 -16.88 26.59 18.50
CA ILE A 68 -16.55 25.58 19.50
C ILE A 68 -16.62 26.28 20.84
N ILE A 69 -17.53 25.83 21.69
CA ILE A 69 -17.74 26.40 23.03
C ILE A 69 -17.88 25.24 24.01
N LYS A 70 -17.02 25.19 25.03
CA LYS A 70 -16.99 24.11 26.04
C LYS A 70 -16.97 22.72 25.39
N ASN A 71 -16.08 22.55 24.42
CA ASN A 71 -15.90 21.31 23.65
C ASN A 71 -17.16 20.82 22.90
N LYS A 72 -18.12 21.70 22.63
CA LYS A 72 -19.29 21.42 21.78
C LYS A 72 -19.20 22.21 20.48
N LEU A 73 -19.52 21.55 19.37
CA LEU A 73 -19.53 22.14 18.05
C LEU A 73 -20.91 22.72 17.75
N TYR A 74 -20.92 23.97 17.33
CA TYR A 74 -22.09 24.69 16.82
C TYR A 74 -21.80 25.11 15.39
N ARG A 75 -22.82 25.08 14.55
CA ARG A 75 -22.76 25.48 13.14
C ARG A 75 -23.98 26.32 12.83
N GLU A 76 -23.83 27.30 11.95
CA GLU A 76 -25.00 27.95 11.35
C GLU A 76 -25.90 26.92 10.64
N HIS A 77 -27.19 27.21 10.51
CA HIS A 77 -28.13 26.26 9.90
C HIS A 77 -27.75 25.93 8.45
N ASP A 78 -27.42 26.97 7.66
CA ASP A 78 -27.21 26.85 6.22
C ASP A 78 -25.84 26.23 5.89
N CYS A 79 -25.86 25.10 5.17
CA CYS A 79 -24.68 24.58 4.50
C CYS A 79 -25.03 24.19 3.07
N MET A 80 -24.34 24.82 2.12
CA MET A 80 -24.57 24.62 0.69
C MET A 80 -24.28 23.18 0.23
N PHE A 81 -23.34 22.49 0.89
CA PHE A 81 -22.94 21.13 0.57
C PHE A 81 -22.95 20.24 1.82
N PRO A 82 -24.10 19.68 2.24
CA PRO A 82 -24.24 18.99 3.52
C PRO A 82 -23.25 17.83 3.74
N ALA A 83 -22.98 17.02 2.72
CA ALA A 83 -21.97 15.95 2.81
C ALA A 83 -20.56 16.52 3.07
N ARG A 84 -20.25 17.66 2.44
CA ARG A 84 -19.08 18.48 2.74
C ARG A 84 -19.31 19.41 3.95
N CYS A 85 -20.21 19.14 4.87
CA CYS A 85 -20.24 19.74 6.21
C CYS A 85 -20.07 18.62 7.24
N ASN A 86 -20.73 17.48 7.00
CA ASN A 86 -20.55 16.26 7.78
C ASN A 86 -19.10 15.77 7.80
N GLY A 87 -18.39 15.84 6.66
CA GLY A 87 -17.01 15.36 6.58
C GLY A 87 -16.00 16.13 7.45
N VAL A 88 -16.11 17.44 7.64
CA VAL A 88 -15.24 18.23 8.54
C VAL A 88 -15.73 18.13 9.95
N GLU A 89 -17.05 18.14 10.15
CA GLU A 89 -17.63 17.88 11.47
C GLU A 89 -17.08 16.57 12.03
N HIS A 90 -16.99 15.50 11.22
CA HIS A 90 -16.35 14.24 11.60
C HIS A 90 -14.93 14.44 12.17
N PHE A 91 -14.06 15.17 11.47
CA PHE A 91 -12.68 15.41 11.93
C PHE A 91 -12.60 16.36 13.13
N ILE A 92 -13.46 17.39 13.20
CA ILE A 92 -13.49 18.31 14.33
C ILE A 92 -13.96 17.57 15.58
N LEU A 93 -15.05 16.80 15.48
CA LEU A 93 -15.64 16.05 16.58
C LEU A 93 -14.67 15.01 17.15
N GLU A 94 -13.81 14.41 16.32
CA GLU A 94 -12.78 13.45 16.77
C GLU A 94 -11.76 14.11 17.73
N ILE A 95 -11.45 15.39 17.53
CA ILE A 95 -10.44 16.11 18.32
C ILE A 95 -11.03 17.15 19.27
N ILE A 96 -12.35 17.34 19.28
CA ILE A 96 -13.02 18.47 19.94
C ILE A 96 -12.75 18.53 21.44
N GLY A 97 -12.55 17.38 22.09
CA GLY A 97 -12.21 17.30 23.52
C GLY A 97 -10.86 17.92 23.89
N ARG A 98 -10.01 18.23 22.91
CA ARG A 98 -8.70 18.88 23.10
C ARG A 98 -8.64 20.29 22.51
N LEU A 99 -9.71 20.76 21.86
CA LEU A 99 -9.75 22.08 21.25
C LEU A 99 -10.22 23.12 22.27
N PRO A 100 -9.59 24.31 22.31
CA PRO A 100 -10.10 25.44 23.09
C PRO A 100 -11.34 26.05 22.40
N ASP A 101 -12.01 26.94 23.12
CA ASP A 101 -13.11 27.73 22.57
C ASP A 101 -12.60 28.61 21.42
N MET A 102 -13.29 28.56 20.28
CA MET A 102 -12.92 29.30 19.07
C MET A 102 -14.09 29.38 18.11
N GLU A 103 -14.02 30.29 17.14
CA GLU A 103 -14.95 30.33 16.02
C GLU A 103 -14.21 30.58 14.71
N MET A 104 -14.79 30.08 13.62
CA MET A 104 -14.13 30.04 12.32
C MET A 104 -15.15 29.96 11.18
N VAL A 105 -14.74 30.45 10.01
CA VAL A 105 -15.51 30.35 8.77
C VAL A 105 -14.81 29.36 7.84
N ILE A 106 -15.51 28.28 7.50
CA ILE A 106 -15.00 27.18 6.68
C ILE A 106 -15.71 27.19 5.33
N ASN A 107 -14.99 27.56 4.28
CA ASN A 107 -15.48 27.50 2.92
C ASN A 107 -15.47 26.06 2.39
N VAL A 108 -16.66 25.54 2.11
CA VAL A 108 -16.91 24.19 1.59
C VAL A 108 -17.06 24.15 0.05
N ARG A 109 -16.85 25.28 -0.64
CA ARG A 109 -16.86 25.39 -2.10
C ARG A 109 -15.51 25.02 -2.70
N ASP A 110 -15.49 24.79 -4.01
CA ASP A 110 -14.28 24.37 -4.75
C ASP A 110 -13.22 25.49 -4.83
N TYR A 111 -13.65 26.75 -4.91
CA TYR A 111 -12.76 27.89 -5.14
C TYR A 111 -12.47 28.68 -3.84
N PRO A 112 -11.22 29.12 -3.60
CA PRO A 112 -10.89 29.94 -2.43
C PRO A 112 -11.48 31.35 -2.51
N GLN A 113 -11.91 31.89 -1.37
CA GLN A 113 -12.72 33.12 -1.32
C GLN A 113 -11.93 34.41 -1.06
N VAL A 114 -10.69 34.30 -0.56
CA VAL A 114 -9.92 35.46 -0.12
C VAL A 114 -8.73 35.68 -1.08
N PRO A 115 -8.80 36.70 -1.96
CA PRO A 115 -7.70 37.03 -2.85
C PRO A 115 -6.62 37.86 -2.13
N LYS A 116 -5.37 37.79 -2.61
CA LYS A 116 -4.21 38.45 -1.98
C LYS A 116 -4.29 39.98 -1.92
N TRP A 117 -5.02 40.60 -2.85
CA TRP A 117 -5.21 42.05 -2.92
C TRP A 117 -6.26 42.58 -1.95
N MET A 118 -7.02 41.68 -1.30
CA MET A 118 -8.00 42.07 -0.27
C MET A 118 -7.27 42.52 1.00
N LYS A 119 -7.59 43.74 1.47
CA LYS A 119 -7.07 44.34 2.69
C LYS A 119 -8.25 44.88 3.52
N PRO A 120 -8.34 44.61 4.84
CA PRO A 120 -7.48 43.71 5.62
C PRO A 120 -7.64 42.24 5.19
N VAL A 121 -6.66 41.39 5.53
CA VAL A 121 -6.74 39.96 5.25
C VAL A 121 -7.75 39.34 6.21
N ILE A 122 -8.70 38.58 5.69
CA ILE A 122 -9.76 37.94 6.47
C ILE A 122 -9.55 36.41 6.61
N PRO A 123 -9.84 35.83 7.78
CA PRO A 123 -9.62 34.41 8.04
C PRO A 123 -10.77 33.54 7.49
N VAL A 124 -10.56 32.95 6.30
CA VAL A 124 -11.47 31.94 5.73
C VAL A 124 -10.66 30.69 5.42
N PHE A 125 -11.08 29.55 5.99
CA PHE A 125 -10.47 28.26 5.70
C PHE A 125 -11.00 27.72 4.37
N SER A 126 -10.11 27.29 3.47
CA SER A 126 -10.48 26.62 2.22
C SER A 126 -9.63 25.36 2.03
N PHE A 127 -10.14 24.34 1.33
CA PHE A 127 -9.38 23.10 1.13
C PHE A 127 -8.22 23.26 0.13
N SER A 128 -8.37 24.17 -0.85
CA SER A 128 -7.36 24.44 -1.87
C SER A 128 -7.14 25.93 -2.06
N LYS A 129 -5.91 26.28 -2.45
CA LYS A 129 -5.50 27.64 -2.78
C LYS A 129 -4.44 27.64 -3.87
N ARG A 130 -4.13 28.83 -4.37
CA ARG A 130 -3.04 29.06 -5.32
C ARG A 130 -1.75 29.45 -4.60
N LEU A 131 -0.57 28.98 -5.04
CA LEU A 131 0.75 29.32 -4.47
C LEU A 131 0.98 30.86 -4.38
N LEU A 132 0.43 31.61 -5.34
CA LEU A 132 0.46 33.09 -5.35
C LEU A 132 -0.55 33.77 -4.40
N ARG A 133 -1.33 33.01 -3.60
CA ARG A 133 -2.33 33.50 -2.64
C ARG A 133 -2.01 32.96 -1.23
N LYS A 134 -1.65 33.86 -0.30
CA LYS A 134 -1.47 33.53 1.12
C LYS A 134 -2.83 33.55 1.82
N THR A 135 -3.49 32.40 1.93
CA THR A 135 -4.66 32.17 2.80
C THR A 135 -4.56 30.81 3.47
N ALA A 136 -5.24 30.65 4.61
CA ALA A 136 -5.13 29.45 5.42
C ALA A 136 -5.84 28.24 4.79
N VAL A 137 -5.10 27.13 4.64
CA VAL A 137 -5.62 25.85 4.15
C VAL A 137 -6.16 25.02 5.31
N MET A 138 -7.34 24.45 5.13
CA MET A 138 -7.95 23.52 6.10
C MET A 138 -7.22 22.17 6.15
N ARG A 139 -7.19 21.54 7.34
CA ARG A 139 -6.68 20.17 7.53
C ARG A 139 -7.75 19.09 7.27
N ARG A 140 -7.35 18.08 6.48
CA ARG A 140 -7.95 16.75 6.17
C ARG A 140 -9.42 16.71 5.68
N LYS A 141 -9.70 15.64 4.94
CA LYS A 141 -10.72 15.45 3.89
C LYS A 141 -12.17 15.58 4.37
N TRP A 142 -13.11 15.56 3.43
CA TRP A 142 -14.51 15.21 3.68
C TRP A 142 -14.71 13.74 3.30
N TRP A 143 -15.18 12.91 4.23
CA TRP A 143 -15.77 11.61 3.92
C TRP A 143 -17.17 11.88 3.34
N GLU A 144 -17.51 11.26 2.21
CA GLU A 144 -18.81 11.31 1.48
C GLU A 144 -19.11 12.46 0.49
N GLY A 145 -18.14 13.29 0.09
CA GLY A 145 -18.41 14.45 -0.80
C GLY A 145 -17.50 14.65 -2.01
N GLY A 146 -17.05 13.58 -2.68
CA GLY A 146 -16.23 13.68 -3.90
C GLY A 146 -16.93 14.45 -5.01
N GLU A 147 -16.19 15.32 -5.71
CA GLU A 147 -16.67 16.13 -6.84
C GLU A 147 -17.24 15.25 -7.96
N ALA A 148 -18.55 15.37 -8.23
CA ALA A 148 -19.17 14.95 -9.48
C ALA A 148 -18.77 15.94 -10.59
N GLY A 149 -17.54 15.82 -11.07
CA GLY A 149 -17.08 16.52 -12.25
C GLY A 149 -17.78 15.99 -13.49
N ARG A 150 -18.43 16.89 -14.23
CA ARG A 150 -18.97 16.61 -15.57
C ARG A 150 -17.81 16.13 -16.44
N GLY A 151 -17.69 14.81 -16.61
CA GLY A 151 -16.78 14.24 -17.58
C GLY A 151 -17.12 14.86 -18.92
N SER A 152 -16.15 15.54 -19.53
CA SER A 152 -16.20 15.88 -20.94
C SER A 152 -16.45 14.57 -21.67
N ALA A 153 -17.70 14.34 -22.08
CA ALA A 153 -18.06 13.27 -22.97
C ALA A 153 -17.33 13.57 -24.29
N LEU A 154 -16.11 13.06 -24.41
CA LEU A 154 -15.45 12.93 -25.68
C LEU A 154 -16.34 11.97 -26.47
N ARG A 155 -17.22 12.57 -27.28
CA ARG A 155 -18.06 11.90 -28.25
C ARG A 155 -17.15 10.92 -28.99
N ARG A 156 -17.47 9.63 -28.95
CA ARG A 156 -16.84 8.60 -29.78
C ARG A 156 -17.12 8.98 -31.24
N GLY A 157 -16.25 9.83 -31.79
CA GLY A 157 -16.19 10.14 -33.21
C GLY A 157 -15.58 8.93 -33.90
N GLY A 158 -16.38 8.22 -34.69
CA GLY A 158 -15.88 7.22 -35.62
C GLY A 158 -14.94 7.91 -36.62
N GLY A 159 -13.71 7.41 -36.72
CA GLY A 159 -12.70 7.91 -37.66
C GLY A 159 -11.29 7.75 -37.10
N GLY A 160 -10.67 6.60 -37.41
CA GLY A 160 -9.22 6.33 -37.38
C GLY A 160 -8.37 7.00 -36.30
N LEU A 161 -8.19 6.34 -35.15
CA LEU A 161 -7.13 6.69 -34.20
C LEU A 161 -6.65 5.47 -33.42
N GLY A 162 -5.60 4.79 -33.92
CA GLY A 162 -4.67 3.91 -33.18
C GLY A 162 -5.23 2.68 -32.44
N ARG A 163 -4.42 1.61 -32.32
CA ARG A 163 -4.68 0.51 -31.38
C ARG A 163 -4.50 0.98 -29.94
N TRP A 164 -5.55 1.58 -29.36
CA TRP A 164 -5.61 2.01 -27.95
C TRP A 164 -5.30 0.89 -26.95
N ASP A 165 -5.43 -0.37 -27.37
CA ASP A 165 -5.18 -1.55 -26.56
C ASP A 165 -3.69 -1.71 -26.20
N LEU A 166 -2.79 -1.37 -27.13
CA LEU A 166 -1.33 -1.41 -26.91
C LEU A 166 -0.85 -0.23 -26.04
N MET A 167 -1.56 0.90 -26.05
CA MET A 167 -1.21 2.07 -25.21
C MET A 167 -1.72 1.93 -23.77
N ARG A 168 -2.61 0.97 -23.52
CA ARG A 168 -3.24 0.73 -22.21
C ARG A 168 -2.25 0.15 -21.20
N GLU A 169 -1.25 -0.60 -21.63
CA GLU A 169 -0.20 -1.16 -20.75
C GLU A 169 0.79 -0.08 -20.29
N ASP A 170 1.17 0.85 -21.16
CA ASP A 170 2.00 2.02 -20.82
C ASP A 170 1.26 3.03 -19.92
N LEU A 171 -0.04 3.23 -20.16
CA LEU A 171 -0.90 4.11 -19.35
C LEU A 171 -1.10 3.62 -17.91
N ARG A 172 -0.79 2.35 -17.62
CA ARG A 172 -0.86 1.79 -16.26
C ARG A 172 0.38 2.13 -15.42
N ARG A 173 1.53 2.37 -16.08
CA ARG A 173 2.79 2.74 -15.42
C ARG A 173 2.91 4.24 -15.15
N TYR A 174 2.29 5.07 -15.99
CA TYR A 174 2.39 6.53 -15.92
C TYR A 174 1.02 7.17 -15.70
N LEU A 175 0.80 7.74 -14.51
CA LEU A 175 -0.48 8.34 -14.13
C LEU A 175 -0.40 9.86 -14.13
N PHE A 176 -1.28 10.52 -14.88
CA PHE A 176 -1.29 11.98 -14.98
C PHE A 176 -2.27 12.61 -13.99
N ASN A 177 -1.81 13.65 -13.30
CA ASN A 177 -2.62 14.50 -12.45
C ASN A 177 -2.77 15.90 -13.04
N PHE A 178 -4.02 16.33 -13.21
CA PHE A 178 -4.39 17.65 -13.69
C PHE A 178 -5.20 18.41 -12.62
N ARG A 179 -5.09 19.74 -12.65
CA ARG A 179 -6.05 20.61 -11.94
C ARG A 179 -7.45 20.50 -12.54
N GLY A 180 -8.46 20.70 -11.70
CA GLY A 180 -9.85 20.91 -12.13
C GLY A 180 -10.23 22.38 -11.96
N VAL A 181 -11.34 22.63 -11.25
CA VAL A 181 -11.70 23.97 -10.75
C VAL A 181 -10.62 24.50 -9.79
N ALA A 182 -10.09 23.62 -8.94
CA ALA A 182 -8.97 23.85 -8.05
C ALA A 182 -8.02 22.61 -8.04
N ALA A 183 -7.29 22.36 -6.95
CA ALA A 183 -6.49 21.15 -6.82
C ALA A 183 -7.38 19.89 -6.88
N SER A 184 -6.92 18.84 -7.59
CA SER A 184 -7.72 17.63 -7.78
C SER A 184 -7.49 16.61 -6.67
N PHE A 185 -8.59 16.02 -6.18
CA PHE A 185 -8.52 14.92 -5.23
C PHE A 185 -7.86 13.65 -5.79
N ARG A 186 -7.67 13.56 -7.11
CA ARG A 186 -6.98 12.45 -7.76
C ARG A 186 -5.54 12.28 -7.25
N PHE A 187 -4.82 13.38 -7.05
CA PHE A 187 -3.36 13.37 -6.89
C PHE A 187 -2.84 12.38 -5.84
N LYS A 188 -3.38 12.44 -4.61
CA LYS A 188 -2.98 11.53 -3.52
C LYS A 188 -3.30 10.05 -3.76
N HIS A 189 -4.33 9.75 -4.55
CA HIS A 189 -4.71 8.37 -4.81
C HIS A 189 -3.76 7.74 -5.83
N LEU A 190 -3.25 8.51 -6.80
CA LEU A 190 -2.31 7.99 -7.82
C LEU A 190 -1.04 7.41 -7.19
N PHE A 191 -0.54 8.02 -6.12
CA PHE A 191 0.65 7.52 -5.40
C PHE A 191 0.41 6.16 -4.73
N LEU A 192 -0.83 5.84 -4.35
CA LEU A 192 -1.15 4.54 -3.74
C LEU A 192 -1.07 3.40 -4.75
N CYS A 193 -1.18 3.72 -6.05
CA CYS A 193 -1.16 2.73 -7.12
C CYS A 193 0.25 2.17 -7.39
N GLY A 194 1.31 2.78 -6.81
CA GLY A 194 2.70 2.40 -7.06
C GLY A 194 3.18 2.69 -8.48
N SER A 195 2.41 3.48 -9.23
CA SER A 195 2.76 3.95 -10.57
C SER A 195 3.46 5.31 -10.48
N LEU A 196 4.23 5.65 -11.51
CA LEU A 196 4.90 6.95 -11.58
C LEU A 196 3.88 8.05 -11.88
N VAL A 197 3.84 9.07 -11.02
CA VAL A 197 2.88 10.18 -11.15
C VAL A 197 3.50 11.34 -11.93
N PHE A 198 2.78 11.82 -12.93
CA PHE A 198 3.07 13.04 -13.70
C PHE A 198 2.14 14.16 -13.24
N HIS A 199 2.66 15.19 -12.59
CA HIS A 199 1.85 16.30 -12.10
C HIS A 199 1.95 17.52 -13.01
N VAL A 200 0.82 17.92 -13.60
CA VAL A 200 0.73 19.07 -14.50
C VAL A 200 0.50 20.36 -13.73
N GLY A 201 1.47 21.27 -13.83
CA GLY A 201 1.47 22.58 -13.19
C GLY A 201 1.71 22.56 -11.69
N GLU A 202 1.98 23.74 -11.13
CA GLU A 202 2.37 23.92 -9.71
C GLU A 202 1.49 24.95 -8.97
N GLU A 203 0.49 25.51 -9.65
CA GLU A 203 -0.27 26.63 -9.12
C GLU A 203 -1.19 26.24 -7.95
N TRP A 204 -1.91 25.13 -8.08
CA TRP A 204 -2.99 24.73 -7.19
C TRP A 204 -2.53 23.71 -6.17
N LEU A 205 -2.81 23.98 -4.89
CA LEU A 205 -2.27 23.22 -3.78
C LEU A 205 -3.39 22.74 -2.85
N GLU A 206 -3.24 21.53 -2.32
CA GLU A 206 -3.82 21.11 -1.04
C GLU A 206 -2.74 21.21 0.06
N PHE A 207 -3.13 21.06 1.34
CA PHE A 207 -2.21 21.22 2.48
C PHE A 207 -0.99 20.30 2.47
N PHE A 208 -1.03 19.16 1.77
CA PHE A 208 0.06 18.18 1.74
C PHE A 208 1.00 18.35 0.54
N TYR A 209 0.59 19.10 -0.48
CA TYR A 209 1.35 19.27 -1.73
C TYR A 209 2.76 19.79 -1.49
N PRO A 210 3.01 20.79 -0.61
CA PRO A 210 4.37 21.29 -0.41
C PRO A 210 5.39 20.27 0.13
N GLN A 211 4.92 19.16 0.73
CA GLN A 211 5.79 18.07 1.15
C GLN A 211 6.11 17.10 0.00
N LEU A 212 5.24 17.01 -1.00
CA LEU A 212 5.52 16.27 -2.23
C LEU A 212 6.47 17.11 -3.10
N LYS A 213 7.71 16.63 -3.23
CA LYS A 213 8.76 17.31 -3.99
C LYS A 213 8.82 16.80 -5.44
N PRO A 214 8.91 17.71 -6.43
CA PRO A 214 9.13 17.33 -7.82
C PRO A 214 10.48 16.60 -7.95
N TRP A 215 10.56 15.65 -8.87
CA TRP A 215 11.70 14.75 -9.13
C TRP A 215 12.09 13.80 -7.99
N VAL A 216 11.52 13.97 -6.80
CA VAL A 216 11.67 13.03 -5.68
C VAL A 216 10.48 12.08 -5.63
N HIS A 217 9.26 12.62 -5.67
CA HIS A 217 8.03 11.83 -5.52
C HIS A 217 7.23 11.73 -6.82
N TYR A 218 7.34 12.71 -7.71
CA TYR A 218 6.59 12.77 -8.97
C TYR A 218 7.35 13.55 -10.03
N ILE A 219 7.01 13.35 -11.31
CA ILE A 219 7.57 14.13 -12.41
C ILE A 219 6.72 15.39 -12.64
N PRO A 220 7.31 16.60 -12.53
CA PRO A 220 6.60 17.82 -12.86
C PRO A 220 6.45 17.97 -14.37
N VAL A 221 5.30 18.43 -14.80
CA VAL A 221 4.97 18.69 -16.21
C VAL A 221 4.53 20.14 -16.35
N LYS A 222 4.97 20.82 -17.41
CA LYS A 222 4.54 22.20 -17.67
C LYS A 222 3.04 22.30 -17.90
N PRO A 223 2.39 23.42 -17.52
CA PRO A 223 0.96 23.62 -17.74
C PRO A 223 0.51 23.54 -19.20
N ASP A 224 1.41 23.83 -20.15
CA ASP A 224 1.17 23.79 -21.59
C ASP A 224 1.38 22.40 -22.21
N LEU A 225 1.81 21.41 -21.42
CA LEU A 225 2.12 20.03 -21.83
C LEU A 225 3.21 19.92 -22.90
N SER A 226 3.98 20.99 -23.12
CA SER A 226 5.00 21.06 -24.17
C SER A 226 6.12 20.03 -23.99
N ASP A 227 6.43 19.70 -22.74
CA ASP A 227 7.50 18.79 -22.31
C ASP A 227 7.05 17.33 -22.13
N VAL A 228 5.75 17.03 -22.17
CA VAL A 228 5.22 15.68 -21.87
C VAL A 228 5.82 14.60 -22.75
N ARG A 229 5.94 14.86 -24.06
CA ARG A 229 6.49 13.87 -25.00
C ARG A 229 7.94 13.53 -24.66
N GLU A 230 8.72 14.55 -24.33
CA GLU A 230 10.13 14.41 -23.97
C GLU A 230 10.27 13.66 -22.64
N LEU A 231 9.47 14.03 -21.63
CA LEU A 231 9.45 13.36 -20.33
C LEU A 231 9.01 11.90 -20.42
N LEU A 232 8.00 11.57 -21.24
CA LEU A 232 7.57 10.20 -21.48
C LEU A 232 8.66 9.37 -22.16
N GLN A 233 9.41 9.97 -23.07
CA GLN A 233 10.53 9.29 -23.71
C GLN A 233 11.69 9.09 -22.73
N PHE A 234 11.97 10.09 -21.88
CA PHE A 234 12.95 10.00 -20.82
C PHE A 234 12.68 8.84 -19.87
N VAL A 235 11.46 8.72 -19.31
CA VAL A 235 11.14 7.63 -18.37
C VAL A 235 11.13 6.26 -19.03
N LYS A 236 10.77 6.17 -20.31
CA LYS A 236 10.82 4.91 -21.07
C LYS A 236 12.25 4.43 -21.32
N GLU A 237 13.16 5.36 -21.57
CA GLU A 237 14.59 5.05 -21.80
C GLU A 237 15.37 4.90 -20.47
N ASN A 238 14.81 5.35 -19.33
CA ASN A 238 15.42 5.29 -17.99
C ASN A 238 14.40 4.75 -16.96
N ASP A 239 13.97 3.49 -17.14
CA ASP A 239 12.94 2.82 -16.32
C ASP A 239 13.37 2.65 -14.85
N ASP A 240 14.69 2.55 -14.60
CA ASP A 240 15.28 2.48 -13.26
C ASP A 240 15.05 3.77 -12.46
N VAL A 241 15.28 4.93 -13.07
CA VAL A 241 15.01 6.24 -12.46
C VAL A 241 13.51 6.43 -12.23
N ALA A 242 12.69 6.00 -13.19
CA ALA A 242 11.23 6.05 -13.09
C ALA A 242 10.71 5.22 -11.90
N GLN A 243 11.28 4.03 -11.69
CA GLN A 243 10.94 3.13 -10.59
C GLN A 243 11.40 3.68 -9.23
N GLU A 244 12.58 4.28 -9.16
CA GLU A 244 13.09 4.90 -7.92
C GLU A 244 12.17 6.03 -7.43
N ILE A 245 11.68 6.87 -8.35
CA ILE A 245 10.75 7.96 -8.03
C ILE A 245 9.41 7.40 -7.54
N SER A 246 8.87 6.34 -8.16
CA SER A 246 7.58 5.75 -7.79
C SER A 246 7.62 4.94 -6.48
N GLU A 247 8.74 4.30 -6.17
CA GLU A 247 8.89 3.45 -4.98
C GLU A 247 9.21 4.24 -3.70
N SER A 248 9.62 5.51 -3.83
CA SER A 248 10.02 6.38 -2.72
C SER A 248 8.99 6.55 -1.60
N GLU A 249 7.71 6.25 -1.86
CA GLU A 249 6.60 6.43 -0.90
C GLU A 249 6.23 5.16 -0.09
N LEU A 250 6.57 3.94 -0.57
CA LEU A 250 5.78 2.75 -0.21
C LEU A 250 6.43 1.61 0.58
N GLN A 251 7.73 1.56 0.85
CA GLN A 251 8.27 0.42 1.62
C GLN A 251 9.40 0.79 2.58
N GLN A 252 9.09 0.75 3.87
CA GLN A 252 10.07 0.94 4.95
C GLN A 252 10.89 -0.32 5.27
N TYR A 253 10.55 -1.49 4.69
CA TYR A 253 11.38 -2.71 4.79
C TYR A 253 11.27 -3.54 3.50
N PRO A 254 12.40 -3.91 2.86
CA PRO A 254 12.37 -4.83 1.73
C PRO A 254 11.96 -6.23 2.21
N GLU A 255 11.15 -6.93 1.42
CA GLU A 255 10.65 -8.28 1.73
C GLU A 255 11.77 -9.29 2.04
N GLU A 256 12.96 -9.04 1.49
CA GLU A 256 14.17 -9.81 1.73
C GLU A 256 14.61 -9.77 3.19
N THR A 257 14.52 -8.61 3.84
CA THR A 257 14.84 -8.47 5.26
C THR A 257 13.83 -9.23 6.11
N LEU A 258 12.54 -9.20 5.75
CA LEU A 258 11.50 -9.98 6.44
C LEU A 258 11.72 -11.49 6.27
N ASN A 259 12.14 -11.94 5.10
CA ASN A 259 12.46 -13.35 4.86
C ASN A 259 13.68 -13.80 5.67
N ILE A 260 14.71 -12.96 5.80
CA ILE A 260 15.87 -13.23 6.67
C ILE A 260 15.42 -13.33 8.13
N ILE A 261 14.55 -12.43 8.60
CA ILE A 261 14.03 -12.46 9.98
C ILE A 261 13.22 -13.74 10.23
N LYS A 262 12.31 -14.11 9.31
CA LYS A 262 11.50 -15.33 9.41
C LYS A 262 12.37 -16.59 9.42
N ALA A 263 13.36 -16.68 8.53
CA ALA A 263 14.30 -17.79 8.48
C ALA A 263 15.17 -17.88 9.74
N THR A 264 15.61 -16.73 10.26
CA THR A 264 16.40 -16.67 11.50
C THR A 264 15.57 -17.16 12.69
N PHE A 265 14.30 -16.77 12.78
CA PHE A 265 13.40 -17.21 13.84
C PHE A 265 13.10 -18.72 13.75
N SER A 266 12.77 -19.24 12.57
CA SER A 266 12.53 -20.67 12.39
C SER A 266 13.79 -21.50 12.69
N GLY A 267 14.96 -21.04 12.24
CA GLY A 267 16.24 -21.64 12.58
C GLY A 267 16.54 -21.64 14.08
N ALA A 268 16.22 -20.55 14.79
CA ALA A 268 16.39 -20.46 16.24
C ALA A 268 15.53 -21.48 16.98
N VAL A 269 14.28 -21.68 16.55
CA VAL A 269 13.36 -22.68 17.12
C VAL A 269 13.87 -24.09 16.87
N ILE A 270 14.27 -24.41 15.64
CA ILE A 270 14.83 -25.72 15.29
C ILE A 270 16.09 -25.99 16.12
N GLY A 271 16.97 -25.01 16.26
CA GLY A 271 18.19 -25.14 17.06
C GLY A 271 17.93 -25.31 18.55
N TRP A 272 16.90 -24.66 19.08
CA TRP A 272 16.46 -24.84 20.45
C TRP A 272 15.95 -26.25 20.72
N VAL A 273 15.14 -26.79 19.81
CA VAL A 273 14.61 -28.17 19.89
C VAL A 273 15.73 -29.20 19.74
N TYR A 274 16.62 -29.01 18.75
CA TYR A 274 17.76 -29.89 18.48
C TYR A 274 18.71 -30.01 19.68
N GLY A 275 19.05 -28.89 20.32
CA GLY A 275 19.91 -28.89 21.51
C GLY A 275 19.15 -29.25 22.80
N GLY A 276 17.86 -28.96 22.86
CA GLY A 276 17.03 -29.10 24.06
C GLY A 276 16.55 -30.53 24.31
N LEU A 277 15.98 -31.22 23.31
CA LEU A 277 15.40 -32.55 23.47
C LEU A 277 16.39 -33.62 24.01
N PRO A 278 17.60 -33.79 23.43
CA PRO A 278 18.55 -34.76 23.97
C PRO A 278 19.00 -34.38 25.39
N ALA A 279 19.15 -33.08 25.68
CA ALA A 279 19.52 -32.59 27.00
C ALA A 279 18.41 -32.80 28.05
N PHE A 280 17.13 -32.71 27.64
CA PHE A 280 16.00 -33.01 28.50
C PHE A 280 16.01 -34.48 28.96
N HIS A 281 16.16 -35.40 28.01
CA HIS A 281 16.24 -36.83 28.32
C HIS A 281 17.46 -37.15 29.18
N HIS A 282 18.63 -36.65 28.80
CA HIS A 282 19.87 -36.90 29.54
C HIS A 282 19.83 -36.33 30.97
N ALA A 283 19.35 -35.10 31.16
CA ALA A 283 19.23 -34.49 32.48
C ALA A 283 18.19 -35.20 33.36
N LYS A 284 17.10 -35.70 32.76
CA LYS A 284 16.11 -36.51 33.48
C LYS A 284 16.71 -37.83 33.96
N THR A 285 17.41 -38.56 33.09
CA THR A 285 18.05 -39.83 33.45
C THR A 285 19.12 -39.63 34.53
N GLN A 286 19.99 -38.64 34.38
CA GLN A 286 21.01 -38.32 35.38
C GLN A 286 20.41 -37.90 36.73
N TYR A 287 19.29 -37.18 36.73
CA TYR A 287 18.62 -36.82 37.97
C TYR A 287 18.05 -38.05 38.68
N ILE A 288 17.44 -38.97 37.94
CA ILE A 288 16.90 -40.23 38.48
C ILE A 288 18.01 -41.11 39.05
N GLU A 289 19.16 -41.21 38.37
CA GLU A 289 20.31 -41.99 38.85
C GLU A 289 20.92 -41.40 40.14
N ARG A 290 20.98 -40.07 40.27
CA ARG A 290 21.55 -39.40 41.45
C ARG A 290 20.60 -39.32 42.65
N SER A 291 19.29 -39.32 42.41
CA SER A 291 18.27 -39.19 43.46
C SER A 291 17.87 -40.51 44.10
N GLN A 292 18.53 -41.63 43.76
CA GLN A 292 18.26 -42.95 44.34
C GLN A 292 18.42 -43.03 45.88
N ALA A 293 19.04 -42.02 46.51
CA ALA A 293 19.20 -41.92 47.96
C ALA A 293 18.38 -40.78 48.62
N GLU A 294 17.57 -40.02 47.87
CA GLU A 294 16.73 -38.94 48.42
C GLU A 294 15.34 -39.47 48.84
N ILE A 295 14.87 -39.07 50.03
CA ILE A 295 13.55 -39.43 50.55
C ILE A 295 12.53 -38.38 50.09
N PHE A 296 11.60 -38.76 49.21
CA PHE A 296 10.50 -37.89 48.76
C PHE A 296 9.24 -38.09 49.62
N GLN A 297 8.59 -37.00 50.00
CA GLN A 297 7.37 -37.04 50.81
C GLN A 297 6.15 -37.54 50.03
N ASN A 298 6.07 -37.21 48.73
CA ASN A 298 4.93 -37.53 47.86
C ASN A 298 5.39 -37.91 46.45
N ARG A 299 4.66 -38.83 45.78
CA ARG A 299 4.95 -39.23 44.38
C ARG A 299 4.94 -38.03 43.41
N LEU A 300 4.06 -37.08 43.63
CA LEU A 300 3.97 -35.86 42.81
C LEU A 300 5.24 -35.00 42.93
N ASP A 301 5.82 -34.92 44.13
CA ASP A 301 7.02 -34.13 44.38
C ASP A 301 8.25 -34.71 43.66
N ALA A 302 8.41 -36.04 43.68
CA ALA A 302 9.45 -36.76 42.95
C ALA A 302 9.35 -36.57 41.42
N VAL A 303 8.13 -36.56 40.87
CA VAL A 303 7.91 -36.31 39.44
C VAL A 303 8.22 -34.85 39.10
N GLN A 304 7.78 -33.91 39.93
CA GLN A 304 8.02 -32.49 39.72
C GLN A 304 9.51 -32.13 39.82
N SER A 305 10.25 -32.70 40.76
CA SER A 305 11.69 -32.44 40.92
C SER A 305 12.48 -32.92 39.70
N ALA A 306 12.17 -34.12 39.19
CA ALA A 306 12.75 -34.66 37.97
C ALA A 306 12.40 -33.81 36.73
N HIS A 307 11.15 -33.35 36.61
CA HIS A 307 10.75 -32.46 35.52
C HIS A 307 11.46 -31.10 35.60
N ARG A 308 11.61 -30.51 36.79
CA ARG A 308 12.37 -29.25 36.96
C ARG A 308 13.84 -29.42 36.60
N ALA A 309 14.46 -30.57 36.89
CA ALA A 309 15.82 -30.88 36.45
C ALA A 309 15.92 -31.01 34.93
N ALA A 310 14.98 -31.73 34.31
CA ALA A 310 14.91 -31.93 32.87
C ALA A 310 14.68 -30.61 32.10
N ILE A 311 13.75 -29.76 32.57
CA ILE A 311 13.47 -28.43 31.98
C ILE A 311 14.69 -27.51 32.09
N ARG A 312 15.40 -27.51 33.23
CA ARG A 312 16.65 -26.74 33.37
C ARG A 312 17.72 -27.17 32.37
N GLY A 313 17.85 -28.49 32.13
CA GLY A 313 18.71 -29.04 31.08
C GLY A 313 18.29 -28.57 29.69
N PHE A 314 17.00 -28.72 29.36
CA PHE A 314 16.42 -28.29 28.09
C PHE A 314 16.69 -26.81 27.79
N ILE A 315 16.42 -25.91 28.74
CA ILE A 315 16.60 -24.46 28.55
C ILE A 315 18.08 -24.10 28.37
N ARG A 316 18.97 -24.63 29.21
CA ARG A 316 20.40 -24.28 29.19
C ARG A 316 21.08 -24.73 27.90
N TYR A 317 20.84 -25.96 27.48
CA TYR A 317 21.44 -26.52 26.27
C TYR A 317 20.71 -26.07 25.00
N GLY A 318 19.38 -25.96 25.05
CA GLY A 318 18.59 -25.39 23.98
C GLY A 318 19.03 -23.96 23.66
N TRP A 319 19.18 -23.08 24.66
CA TRP A 319 19.62 -21.70 24.43
C TRP A 319 20.98 -21.66 23.75
N ARG A 320 21.94 -22.48 24.22
CA ARG A 320 23.31 -22.55 23.68
C ARG A 320 23.35 -22.93 22.20
N TRP A 321 22.45 -23.79 21.74
CA TRP A 321 22.37 -24.20 20.33
C TRP A 321 21.49 -23.25 19.50
N SER A 322 20.44 -22.69 20.08
CA SER A 322 19.51 -21.77 19.42
C SER A 322 20.20 -20.54 18.85
N TRP A 323 20.98 -19.79 19.67
CA TRP A 323 21.65 -18.58 19.17
C TRP A 323 22.71 -18.90 18.12
N ARG A 324 23.40 -20.04 18.24
CA ARG A 324 24.43 -20.48 17.27
C ARG A 324 23.81 -20.75 15.89
N ILE A 325 22.69 -21.45 15.86
CA ILE A 325 21.97 -21.75 14.63
C ILE A 325 21.32 -20.48 14.07
N ALA A 326 20.74 -19.63 14.92
CA ALA A 326 20.17 -18.34 14.50
C ALA A 326 21.21 -17.44 13.82
N THR A 327 22.39 -17.25 14.44
CA THR A 327 23.48 -16.46 13.86
C THR A 327 23.99 -17.07 12.56
N PHE A 328 24.13 -18.39 12.49
CA PHE A 328 24.55 -19.08 11.27
C PHE A 328 23.56 -18.85 10.11
N VAL A 329 22.26 -19.07 10.36
CA VAL A 329 21.18 -18.89 9.38
C VAL A 329 21.08 -17.42 8.94
N ALA A 330 21.18 -16.47 9.88
CA ALA A 330 21.13 -15.04 9.56
C ALA A 330 22.27 -14.61 8.62
N ILE A 331 23.51 -14.99 8.94
CA ILE A 331 24.69 -14.62 8.13
C ILE A 331 24.63 -15.33 6.77
N PHE A 332 24.22 -16.61 6.73
CA PHE A 332 24.09 -17.35 5.47
C PHE A 332 23.09 -16.69 4.53
N ASN A 333 21.87 -16.40 5.01
CA ASN A 333 20.82 -15.80 4.21
C ASN A 333 21.15 -14.35 3.82
N THR A 334 21.83 -13.59 4.69
CA THR A 334 22.24 -12.21 4.36
C THR A 334 23.26 -12.21 3.21
N VAL A 335 24.26 -13.09 3.27
CA VAL A 335 25.29 -13.17 2.22
C VAL A 335 24.71 -13.75 0.94
N SER A 336 23.92 -14.83 1.00
CA SER A 336 23.34 -15.42 -0.20
C SER A 336 22.36 -14.47 -0.89
N THR A 337 21.46 -13.84 -0.15
CA THR A 337 20.49 -12.89 -0.70
C THR A 337 21.19 -11.63 -1.21
N GLY A 338 22.17 -11.09 -0.47
CA GLY A 338 22.95 -9.94 -0.92
C GLY A 338 23.69 -10.19 -2.24
N LEU A 339 24.28 -11.38 -2.42
CA LEU A 339 24.92 -11.75 -3.68
C LEU A 339 23.91 -11.97 -4.82
N SER A 340 22.75 -12.58 -4.53
CA SER A 340 21.70 -12.79 -5.53
C SER A 340 21.07 -11.47 -6.00
N VAL A 341 20.91 -10.50 -5.10
CA VAL A 341 20.46 -9.14 -5.43
C VAL A 341 21.50 -8.43 -6.28
N TYR A 342 22.77 -8.46 -5.85
CA TYR A 342 23.85 -7.78 -6.57
C TYR A 342 24.04 -8.28 -8.01
N ARG A 343 23.87 -9.58 -8.26
CA ARG A 343 23.99 -10.16 -9.60
C ARG A 343 22.67 -10.35 -10.34
N ASN A 344 21.55 -10.02 -9.70
CA ASN A 344 20.18 -10.24 -10.19
C ASN A 344 19.92 -11.69 -10.70
N LYS A 345 20.61 -12.68 -10.12
CA LYS A 345 20.55 -14.11 -10.52
C LYS A 345 20.81 -15.01 -9.31
N THR A 346 20.07 -16.11 -9.19
CA THR A 346 20.36 -17.19 -8.24
C THR A 346 21.24 -18.26 -8.88
N ALA A 347 22.49 -18.39 -8.42
CA ALA A 347 23.47 -19.36 -8.90
C ALA A 347 24.00 -20.20 -7.74
N PHE A 348 24.40 -21.45 -8.02
CA PHE A 348 25.00 -22.35 -7.03
C PHE A 348 26.26 -21.74 -6.36
N SER A 349 26.99 -20.90 -7.08
CA SER A 349 28.17 -20.19 -6.57
C SER A 349 27.84 -19.21 -5.43
N HIS A 350 26.62 -18.68 -5.37
CA HIS A 350 26.19 -17.80 -4.26
C HIS A 350 26.04 -18.56 -2.95
N PHE A 351 25.50 -19.78 -3.01
CA PHE A 351 25.38 -20.64 -1.83
C PHE A 351 26.75 -21.18 -1.38
N ALA A 352 27.65 -21.48 -2.32
CA ALA A 352 29.03 -21.86 -2.01
C ALA A 352 29.78 -20.71 -1.31
N ALA A 353 29.67 -19.48 -1.82
CA ALA A 353 30.30 -18.30 -1.23
C ALA A 353 29.71 -17.95 0.15
N ALA A 354 28.38 -18.01 0.29
CA ALA A 354 27.71 -17.79 1.58
C ALA A 354 28.10 -18.85 2.62
N GLY A 355 28.19 -20.11 2.22
CA GLY A 355 28.68 -21.21 3.06
C GLY A 355 30.13 -21.03 3.48
N ALA A 356 31.01 -20.65 2.54
CA ALA A 356 32.41 -20.39 2.84
C ALA A 356 32.58 -19.23 3.84
N PHE A 357 31.86 -18.13 3.62
CA PHE A 357 31.93 -16.93 4.46
C PHE A 357 31.41 -17.23 5.88
N THR A 358 30.26 -17.87 6.00
CA THR A 358 29.67 -18.24 7.29
C THR A 358 30.54 -19.23 8.06
N GLY A 359 31.02 -20.29 7.40
CA GLY A 359 31.87 -21.32 8.01
C GLY A 359 33.21 -20.80 8.49
N GLY A 360 33.84 -19.89 7.73
CA GLY A 360 35.07 -19.21 8.12
C GLY A 360 34.86 -18.27 9.32
N LEU A 361 33.83 -17.43 9.27
CA LEU A 361 33.54 -16.44 10.31
C LEU A 361 33.24 -17.09 11.67
N PHE A 362 32.51 -18.21 11.68
CA PHE A 362 32.18 -18.94 12.91
C PHE A 362 33.40 -19.56 13.61
N ARG A 363 34.50 -19.78 12.89
CA ARG A 363 35.74 -20.40 13.40
C ARG A 363 36.93 -19.45 13.46
N VAL A 364 36.75 -18.16 13.15
CA VAL A 364 37.86 -17.19 13.13
C VAL A 364 38.58 -17.07 14.48
N HIS A 365 37.83 -17.16 15.59
CA HIS A 365 38.37 -17.13 16.95
C HIS A 365 39.30 -18.30 17.31
N LEU A 366 39.36 -19.36 16.50
CA LEU A 366 40.19 -20.55 16.73
C LEU A 366 41.50 -20.53 15.92
N GLY A 367 41.80 -19.43 15.22
CA GLY A 367 43.02 -19.24 14.42
C GLY A 367 42.84 -19.46 12.91
N LEU A 368 43.81 -18.98 12.12
CA LEU A 368 43.77 -18.93 10.66
C LEU A 368 43.57 -20.30 9.99
N SER A 369 44.23 -21.36 10.48
CA SER A 369 44.09 -22.71 9.92
C SER A 369 42.67 -23.27 10.13
N ARG A 370 42.02 -22.95 11.26
CA ARG A 370 40.65 -23.40 11.55
C ARG A 370 39.60 -22.58 10.79
N MET A 371 39.90 -21.31 10.50
CA MET A 371 39.12 -20.49 9.60
C MET A 371 39.16 -21.06 8.18
N ALA A 372 40.34 -21.37 7.64
CA ALA A 372 40.49 -21.95 6.31
C ALA A 372 39.73 -23.28 6.17
N ALA A 373 39.87 -24.18 7.15
CA ALA A 373 39.10 -25.42 7.20
C ALA A 373 37.59 -25.14 7.28
N GLY A 374 37.15 -24.18 8.11
CA GLY A 374 35.75 -23.78 8.23
C GLY A 374 35.16 -23.28 6.91
N SER A 375 35.92 -22.50 6.13
CA SER A 375 35.49 -22.02 4.81
C SER A 375 35.35 -23.16 3.80
N VAL A 376 36.28 -24.13 3.79
CA VAL A 376 36.22 -25.29 2.89
C VAL A 376 34.99 -26.16 3.20
N PHE A 377 34.78 -26.50 4.47
CA PHE A 377 33.58 -27.25 4.87
C PHE A 377 32.30 -26.48 4.59
N GLY A 378 32.29 -25.18 4.88
CA GLY A 378 31.14 -24.30 4.61
C GLY A 378 30.77 -24.26 3.13
N ALA A 379 31.75 -24.16 2.23
CA ALA A 379 31.51 -24.21 0.78
C ALA A 379 30.97 -25.58 0.34
N ALA A 380 31.56 -26.67 0.86
CA ALA A 380 31.18 -28.03 0.52
C ALA A 380 29.74 -28.37 0.93
N PHE A 381 29.28 -27.91 2.10
CA PHE A 381 27.89 -28.09 2.55
C PHE A 381 26.92 -27.05 1.97
N GLY A 382 27.39 -25.88 1.58
CA GLY A 382 26.57 -24.83 0.96
C GLY A 382 26.01 -25.23 -0.42
N ILE A 383 26.76 -26.01 -1.20
CA ILE A 383 26.34 -26.42 -2.56
C ILE A 383 25.17 -27.44 -2.52
N PRO A 384 25.23 -28.57 -1.77
CA PRO A 384 24.11 -29.50 -1.66
C PRO A 384 22.87 -28.85 -1.03
N ALA A 385 23.04 -27.99 -0.02
CA ALA A 385 21.93 -27.29 0.60
C ALA A 385 21.25 -26.30 -0.37
N GLY A 386 22.03 -25.54 -1.13
CA GLY A 386 21.51 -24.66 -2.19
C GLY A 386 20.84 -25.44 -3.32
N GLY A 387 21.39 -26.61 -3.69
CA GLY A 387 20.80 -27.48 -4.70
C GLY A 387 19.50 -28.14 -4.25
N LEU A 388 19.41 -28.57 -2.99
CA LEU A 388 18.16 -29.06 -2.41
C LEU A 388 17.11 -27.96 -2.40
N LEU A 389 17.49 -26.73 -2.01
CA LEU A 389 16.57 -25.59 -1.99
C LEU A 389 16.03 -25.27 -3.40
N LEU A 390 16.90 -25.28 -4.42
CA LEU A 390 16.49 -25.08 -5.82
C LEU A 390 15.65 -26.24 -6.36
N ALA A 391 15.94 -27.48 -5.95
CA ALA A 391 15.17 -28.66 -6.35
C ALA A 391 13.76 -28.66 -5.73
N VAL A 392 13.64 -28.30 -4.44
CA VAL A 392 12.35 -28.13 -3.76
C VAL A 392 11.53 -27.04 -4.43
N GLN A 393 12.15 -25.92 -4.82
CA GLN A 393 11.47 -24.87 -5.59
C GLN A 393 11.01 -25.35 -6.97
N LYS A 394 11.84 -26.13 -7.67
CA LYS A 394 11.49 -26.68 -8.98
C LYS A 394 10.36 -27.71 -8.89
N LEU A 395 10.32 -28.52 -7.82
CA LEU A 395 9.22 -29.45 -7.54
C LEU A 395 7.92 -28.73 -7.15
N ALA A 396 8.04 -27.57 -6.50
CA ALA A 396 6.91 -26.69 -6.19
C ALA A 396 6.38 -25.92 -7.43
N GLY A 397 6.97 -26.14 -8.62
CA GLY A 397 6.53 -25.60 -9.90
C GLY A 397 7.03 -24.19 -10.23
N GLU A 398 7.60 -23.45 -9.27
CA GLU A 398 8.09 -22.08 -9.49
C GLU A 398 9.36 -21.78 -8.67
N THR A 399 10.33 -21.07 -9.29
CA THR A 399 11.51 -20.58 -8.56
C THR A 399 11.18 -19.37 -7.69
N ILE A 400 11.90 -19.14 -6.59
CA ILE A 400 11.68 -17.95 -5.73
C ILE A 400 11.81 -16.64 -6.52
N GLN A 401 12.68 -16.59 -7.53
CA GLN A 401 12.89 -15.40 -8.36
C GLN A 401 11.73 -15.17 -9.34
N GLU A 402 11.19 -16.23 -9.94
CA GLU A 402 9.97 -16.16 -10.76
C GLU A 402 8.76 -15.79 -9.92
N LYS A 403 8.57 -16.46 -8.77
CA LYS A 403 7.51 -16.18 -7.80
C LYS A 403 7.53 -14.72 -7.36
N ARG A 404 8.70 -14.17 -7.00
CA ARG A 404 8.85 -12.76 -6.61
C ARG A 404 8.50 -11.79 -7.74
N THR A 405 8.88 -12.13 -8.97
CA THR A 405 8.57 -11.29 -10.14
C THR A 405 7.07 -11.34 -10.45
N ARG A 406 6.46 -12.52 -10.32
CA ARG A 406 5.02 -12.73 -10.47
C ARG A 406 4.22 -12.03 -9.37
N GLU A 407 4.57 -12.22 -8.10
CA GLU A 407 3.91 -11.59 -6.94
C GLU A 407 3.97 -10.06 -7.04
N ARG A 408 5.10 -9.47 -7.44
CA ARG A 408 5.20 -8.02 -7.68
C ARG A 408 4.31 -7.56 -8.83
N ARG A 409 4.23 -8.33 -9.93
CA ARG A 409 3.32 -8.03 -11.05
C ARG A 409 1.85 -8.12 -10.62
N LEU A 410 1.47 -9.19 -9.94
CA LEU A 410 0.11 -9.40 -9.45
C LEU A 410 -0.29 -8.35 -8.42
N LEU A 411 0.59 -8.01 -7.48
CA LEU A 411 0.35 -6.95 -6.51
C LEU A 411 0.20 -5.59 -7.19
N HIS A 412 1.03 -5.30 -8.18
CA HIS A 412 0.92 -4.08 -8.98
C HIS A 412 -0.41 -4.05 -9.77
N GLU A 413 -0.80 -5.16 -10.38
CA GLU A 413 -2.08 -5.29 -11.10
C GLU A 413 -3.29 -5.16 -10.17
N GLN A 414 -3.23 -5.73 -8.96
CA GLN A 414 -4.26 -5.57 -7.94
C GLN A 414 -4.38 -4.12 -7.48
N LYS A 415 -3.27 -3.49 -7.08
CA LYS A 415 -3.25 -2.07 -6.67
C LYS A 415 -3.76 -1.15 -7.76
N LEU A 416 -3.40 -1.44 -9.00
CA LEU A 416 -3.87 -0.72 -10.17
C LEU A 416 -5.38 -0.94 -10.40
N ALA A 417 -5.89 -2.16 -10.25
CA ALA A 417 -7.33 -2.44 -10.35
C ALA A 417 -8.14 -1.72 -9.26
N GLU A 418 -7.66 -1.74 -8.02
CA GLU A 418 -8.23 -0.97 -6.91
C GLU A 418 -8.21 0.53 -7.21
N CYS A 419 -7.09 1.04 -7.73
CA CYS A 419 -6.90 2.44 -8.12
C CYS A 419 -7.90 2.88 -9.21
N VAL A 420 -8.03 2.11 -10.29
CA VAL A 420 -8.98 2.38 -11.38
C VAL A 420 -10.43 2.29 -10.90
N GLN A 421 -10.72 1.35 -10.00
CA GLN A 421 -12.04 1.20 -9.40
C GLN A 421 -12.37 2.39 -8.49
N GLN A 422 -11.40 2.88 -7.73
CA GLN A 422 -11.55 4.05 -6.87
C GLN A 422 -11.74 5.34 -7.69
N GLU A 423 -11.03 5.49 -8.82
CA GLU A 423 -11.28 6.58 -9.77
C GLU A 423 -12.69 6.51 -10.37
N SER A 424 -13.15 5.33 -10.76
CA SER A 424 -14.50 5.12 -11.32
C SER A 424 -15.60 5.39 -10.29
N CYS A 425 -15.36 5.08 -9.02
CA CYS A 425 -16.30 5.36 -7.93
C CYS A 425 -16.42 6.87 -7.66
N MET A 426 -15.31 7.61 -7.74
CA MET A 426 -15.31 9.08 -7.60
C MET A 426 -16.05 9.79 -8.74
N THR A 427 -16.04 9.23 -9.96
CA THR A 427 -16.74 9.82 -11.12
C THR A 427 -18.21 9.42 -11.24
N ALA A 428 -18.62 8.33 -10.58
CA ALA A 428 -19.97 7.78 -10.68
C ALA A 428 -20.98 8.30 -9.63
N LEU A 429 -20.61 9.21 -8.72
CA LEU A 429 -21.59 9.86 -7.84
C LEU A 429 -22.50 10.79 -8.67
N PRO A 430 -23.83 10.56 -8.73
CA PRO A 430 -24.72 11.45 -9.46
C PRO A 430 -24.93 12.77 -8.71
N SER A 431 -24.90 13.89 -9.43
CA SER A 431 -25.38 15.19 -8.92
C SER A 431 -26.91 15.15 -8.74
N PRO A 432 -27.48 15.70 -7.64
CA PRO A 432 -28.89 16.04 -7.62
C PRO A 432 -29.07 17.40 -8.31
N LEU A 433 -29.63 17.41 -9.52
CA LEU A 433 -30.13 18.64 -10.16
C LEU A 433 -31.67 18.57 -10.25
N HIS A 434 -32.29 19.69 -9.89
CA HIS A 434 -33.71 19.94 -9.66
C HIS A 434 -34.72 19.25 -10.59
N SER A 435 -35.72 18.60 -10.00
CA SER A 435 -37.14 18.99 -10.05
C SER A 435 -37.96 18.06 -9.13
N GLY A 436 -39.08 18.55 -8.62
CA GLY A 436 -39.78 17.98 -7.46
C GLY A 436 -40.29 16.54 -7.62
N GLY A 437 -40.42 15.86 -6.49
CA GLY A 437 -41.20 14.63 -6.35
C GLY A 437 -40.40 13.40 -5.89
N ARG A 438 -40.78 12.86 -4.72
CA ARG A 438 -40.40 11.54 -4.12
C ARG A 438 -39.01 11.42 -3.48
N LYS A 439 -38.91 11.89 -2.23
CA LYS A 439 -37.79 11.71 -1.28
C LYS A 439 -37.52 10.27 -0.78
N GLY A 440 -38.27 9.25 -1.21
CA GLY A 440 -38.18 7.89 -0.64
C GLY A 440 -37.35 6.87 -1.42
N GLN A 441 -37.18 7.03 -2.74
CA GLN A 441 -36.60 6.00 -3.61
C GLN A 441 -35.09 6.19 -3.88
N SER A 442 -34.59 7.42 -3.74
CA SER A 442 -33.21 7.81 -4.06
C SER A 442 -32.19 7.43 -2.98
N ASP A 443 -32.60 7.38 -1.70
CA ASP A 443 -31.71 7.01 -0.58
C ASP A 443 -31.44 5.50 -0.51
N LEU A 444 -32.39 4.66 -0.96
CA LEU A 444 -32.22 3.21 -1.04
C LEU A 444 -31.16 2.81 -2.09
N ASN A 445 -31.12 3.52 -3.22
CA ASN A 445 -30.16 3.25 -4.30
C ASN A 445 -28.73 3.72 -3.97
N CYS A 446 -28.59 4.76 -3.15
CA CYS A 446 -27.27 5.22 -2.73
C CYS A 446 -26.66 4.31 -1.65
N ARG A 447 -27.47 3.86 -0.67
CA ARG A 447 -27.03 2.86 0.32
C ARG A 447 -26.74 1.50 -0.31
N SER A 448 -27.52 1.07 -1.31
CA SER A 448 -27.26 -0.19 -2.01
C SER A 448 -25.98 -0.12 -2.84
N ALA A 449 -25.73 0.97 -3.56
CA ALA A 449 -24.51 1.20 -4.32
C ALA A 449 -23.25 1.32 -3.43
N LEU A 450 -23.34 2.03 -2.30
CA LEU A 450 -22.26 2.13 -1.32
C LEU A 450 -22.00 0.79 -0.62
N SER A 451 -23.05 0.03 -0.27
CA SER A 451 -22.93 -1.31 0.31
C SER A 451 -22.37 -2.34 -0.67
N ASN A 452 -22.64 -2.19 -1.97
CA ASN A 452 -22.11 -3.05 -3.03
C ASN A 452 -20.66 -2.67 -3.38
N CYS A 453 -20.29 -1.39 -3.31
CA CYS A 453 -18.90 -0.94 -3.40
C CYS A 453 -18.07 -1.41 -2.19
N LEU A 454 -18.60 -1.26 -0.97
CA LEU A 454 -17.94 -1.71 0.26
C LEU A 454 -17.87 -3.25 0.36
N ARG A 455 -18.88 -3.98 -0.15
CA ARG A 455 -18.82 -5.46 -0.27
C ARG A 455 -17.78 -5.91 -1.29
N LYS A 456 -17.69 -5.26 -2.46
CA LYS A 456 -16.65 -5.57 -3.46
C LYS A 456 -15.24 -5.24 -2.98
N ALA A 457 -15.06 -4.24 -2.12
CA ALA A 457 -13.78 -3.94 -1.48
C ALA A 457 -13.39 -4.93 -0.35
N ARG A 458 -14.35 -5.73 0.16
CA ARG A 458 -14.14 -6.67 1.27
C ARG A 458 -14.04 -8.13 0.83
N LEU A 459 -14.39 -8.44 -0.41
CA LEU A 459 -14.26 -9.78 -0.98
C LEU A 459 -12.86 -9.99 -1.55
N ASN A 460 -11.90 -10.16 -0.65
CA ASN A 460 -10.77 -11.03 -0.95
C ASN A 460 -11.32 -12.45 -0.93
N VAL A 461 -11.44 -13.03 -2.12
CA VAL A 461 -11.83 -14.41 -2.38
C VAL A 461 -10.99 -15.32 -1.47
N THR A 462 -11.64 -15.98 -0.53
CA THR A 462 -11.05 -17.15 0.11
C THR A 462 -11.30 -18.35 -0.78
N GLU A 463 -10.42 -19.34 -0.73
CA GLU A 463 -10.48 -20.57 -1.53
C GLU A 463 -11.83 -21.30 -1.40
N ALA A 464 -12.58 -21.03 -0.33
CA ALA A 464 -13.95 -21.51 -0.08
C ALA A 464 -15.02 -20.89 -1.02
N ASP A 465 -14.86 -19.64 -1.47
CA ASP A 465 -15.85 -18.97 -2.33
C ASP A 465 -15.74 -19.46 -3.79
N LEU A 466 -14.58 -20.00 -4.19
CA LEU A 466 -14.37 -20.59 -5.51
C LEU A 466 -15.09 -21.95 -5.65
N GLU A 467 -15.20 -22.73 -4.57
CA GLU A 467 -15.97 -23.98 -4.59
C GLU A 467 -17.48 -23.72 -4.68
N GLU A 468 -18.00 -22.65 -4.05
CA GLU A 468 -19.42 -22.27 -4.14
C GLU A 468 -19.79 -21.63 -5.48
N ILE A 469 -18.86 -20.95 -6.15
CA ILE A 469 -19.06 -20.43 -7.52
C ILE A 469 -18.96 -21.56 -8.55
N VAL A 470 -18.03 -22.51 -8.39
CA VAL A 470 -17.93 -23.68 -9.28
C VAL A 470 -19.16 -24.59 -9.13
N SER A 471 -19.68 -24.80 -7.91
CA SER A 471 -20.90 -25.60 -7.72
C SER A 471 -22.13 -24.94 -8.36
N ASN A 472 -22.28 -23.62 -8.22
CA ASN A 472 -23.43 -22.88 -8.75
C ASN A 472 -23.38 -22.67 -10.28
N THR A 473 -22.24 -22.87 -10.93
CA THR A 473 -22.11 -22.68 -12.40
C THR A 473 -22.29 -23.99 -13.18
N GLN A 474 -22.21 -25.16 -12.53
CA GLN A 474 -22.34 -26.47 -13.19
C GLN A 474 -23.74 -27.10 -13.10
N GLU A 475 -24.59 -26.70 -12.15
CA GLU A 475 -25.96 -27.24 -12.04
C GLU A 475 -26.96 -26.57 -13.01
N GLY A 476 -26.72 -25.31 -13.39
CA GLY A 476 -27.73 -24.53 -14.11
C GLY A 476 -27.88 -24.79 -15.62
N THR A 477 -26.92 -25.45 -16.27
CA THR A 477 -26.88 -25.60 -17.74
C THR A 477 -27.13 -27.03 -18.22
N MET A 478 -26.80 -28.04 -17.43
CA MET A 478 -26.98 -29.44 -17.84
C MET A 478 -28.43 -29.93 -17.64
N GLU A 479 -29.14 -29.49 -16.58
CA GLU A 479 -30.53 -29.88 -16.34
C GLU A 479 -31.51 -29.28 -17.37
N ARG A 480 -31.27 -28.04 -17.81
CA ARG A 480 -32.10 -27.36 -18.82
C ARG A 480 -31.99 -27.97 -20.22
N ASP A 481 -30.84 -28.57 -20.53
CA ASP A 481 -30.64 -29.24 -21.82
C ASP A 481 -31.18 -30.68 -21.77
N ILE A 482 -31.14 -31.35 -20.61
CA ILE A 482 -31.76 -32.68 -20.42
C ILE A 482 -33.29 -32.59 -20.42
N GLU A 483 -33.90 -31.59 -19.76
CA GLU A 483 -35.35 -31.38 -19.80
C GLU A 483 -35.85 -31.09 -21.22
N LYS A 484 -35.13 -30.28 -22.00
CA LYS A 484 -35.47 -30.02 -23.41
C LYS A 484 -35.33 -31.26 -24.30
N ILE A 485 -34.34 -32.12 -24.04
CA ILE A 485 -34.18 -33.39 -24.78
C ILE A 485 -35.29 -34.37 -24.41
N GLN A 486 -35.69 -34.43 -23.13
CA GLN A 486 -36.81 -35.25 -22.65
C GLN A 486 -38.17 -34.77 -23.20
N GLU A 487 -38.36 -33.45 -23.36
CA GLU A 487 -39.56 -32.83 -23.93
C GLU A 487 -39.65 -33.08 -25.45
N LEU A 488 -38.51 -33.09 -26.16
CA LEU A 488 -38.43 -33.45 -27.58
C LEU A 488 -38.63 -34.95 -27.84
N LEU A 489 -38.29 -35.83 -26.89
CA LEU A 489 -38.51 -37.27 -26.96
C LEU A 489 -39.96 -37.69 -26.65
N ASN A 490 -40.77 -36.81 -26.06
CA ASN A 490 -42.16 -37.08 -25.68
C ASN A 490 -43.21 -36.52 -26.68
N LEU A 491 -42.78 -35.97 -27.81
CA LEU A 491 -43.70 -35.55 -28.86
C LEU A 491 -44.28 -36.78 -29.60
N PRO A 492 -45.61 -36.83 -29.83
CA PRO A 492 -46.22 -37.94 -30.56
C PRO A 492 -45.67 -38.02 -31.99
N GLN A 493 -45.22 -39.21 -32.39
CA GLN A 493 -44.87 -39.50 -33.77
C GLN A 493 -46.14 -39.44 -34.64
N ASN A 494 -46.08 -38.70 -35.76
CA ASN A 494 -47.11 -38.79 -36.79
C ASN A 494 -47.14 -40.21 -37.36
N PRO A 495 -48.32 -40.80 -37.60
CA PRO A 495 -48.42 -42.11 -38.24
C PRO A 495 -47.82 -42.07 -39.65
N LEU A 496 -47.03 -43.09 -39.99
CA LEU A 496 -46.48 -43.33 -41.33
C LEU A 496 -47.62 -43.53 -42.34
N PRO A 497 -47.49 -43.05 -43.58
CA PRO A 497 -48.44 -43.39 -44.65
C PRO A 497 -48.35 -44.88 -44.96
N SER A 498 -49.49 -45.55 -45.00
CA SER A 498 -49.64 -46.93 -45.48
C SER A 498 -49.31 -47.01 -46.97
N GLU A 499 -48.43 -47.95 -47.33
CA GLU A 499 -48.27 -48.43 -48.70
C GLU A 499 -49.58 -49.08 -49.17
N ASP A 500 -50.21 -48.48 -50.18
CA ASP A 500 -51.13 -49.18 -51.07
C ASP A 500 -50.46 -49.32 -52.44
N ARG A 501 -50.22 -50.57 -52.81
CA ARG A 501 -50.29 -51.17 -54.16
C ARG A 501 -49.86 -50.33 -55.37
N ASN A 502 -48.72 -50.71 -55.94
CA ASN A 502 -48.71 -51.66 -57.06
C ASN A 502 -47.43 -52.49 -57.08
#